data_AF-A0A259HJS2-F1
#
_entry.id   AF-A0A259HJS2-F1
#
_cell.length_a   1.000
_cell.length_b   1.000
_cell.length_c   1.000
_cell.angle_alpha   90.00
_cell.angle_beta   90.00
_cell.angle_gamma   90.00
#
_symmetry.space_group_name_H-M   'P 1'
#
loop_
_entity.id
_entity.type
_entity.pdbx_description
1 polymer ?
#
loop_
_entity_poly.entity_id
_entity_poly.type
_entity_poly.pdbx_seq_one_letter_code
_entity_poly.pdbx_strand_id
1 'polypeptide(L)' 'KEFTLLVLLARNRGKVISKQEILEKVWDLSFDTGTNTIEVYISFLRNKLDKPFENKLIHTKPGFGYYIK' A
#
# COMPACT_ATOMS: atom_id res chain seq x y z
N LYS A 1 6.80 7.41 6.40
CA LYS A 1 5.45 7.02 5.92
C LYS A 1 5.47 5.80 5.01
N GLU A 2 6.45 5.65 4.09
CA GLU A 2 6.60 4.42 3.27
C GLU A 2 6.77 3.15 4.11
N PHE A 3 7.60 3.20 5.18
CA PHE A 3 7.79 2.08 6.09
C PHE A 3 6.51 1.75 6.86
N THR A 4 5.79 2.77 7.31
CA THR A 4 4.49 2.61 7.99
C THR A 4 3.45 1.95 7.08
N LEU A 5 3.39 2.34 5.79
CA LEU A 5 2.56 1.70 4.78
C LEU A 5 2.94 0.23 4.59
N LEU A 6 4.23 -0.05 4.45
CA LEU A 6 4.72 -1.42 4.32
C LEU A 6 4.37 -2.27 5.54
N VAL A 7 4.60 -1.75 6.76
CA VAL A 7 4.27 -2.42 8.02
C VAL A 7 2.77 -2.65 8.12
N LEU A 8 1.93 -1.70 7.72
CA LEU A 8 0.48 -1.86 7.71
C LEU A 8 0.06 -3.01 6.80
N LEU A 9 0.58 -3.04 5.57
CA LEU A 9 0.30 -4.10 4.61
C LEU A 9 0.86 -5.46 5.06
N ALA A 10 2.06 -5.48 5.67
CA ALA A 10 2.72 -6.69 6.13
C ALA A 10 2.04 -7.28 7.37
N ARG A 11 1.59 -6.44 8.30
CA ARG A 11 0.76 -6.86 9.45
C ARG A 11 -0.57 -7.47 9.00
N ASN A 12 -1.09 -7.02 7.86
CA ASN A 12 -2.32 -7.51 7.26
C ASN A 12 -2.06 -8.40 6.04
N ARG A 13 -0.99 -9.19 6.06
CA ARG A 13 -0.64 -10.09 4.95
C ARG A 13 -1.83 -10.98 4.57
N GLY A 14 -2.13 -11.06 3.27
CA GLY A 14 -3.28 -11.79 2.73
C GLY A 14 -4.62 -11.04 2.80
N LYS A 15 -4.72 -9.93 3.52
CA LYS A 15 -5.93 -9.09 3.59
C LYS A 15 -5.79 -7.89 2.66
N VAL A 16 -6.88 -7.57 1.95
CA VAL A 16 -6.95 -6.38 1.12
C VAL A 16 -7.27 -5.17 1.98
N ILE A 17 -6.39 -4.17 1.95
CA ILE A 17 -6.55 -2.89 2.63
C ILE A 17 -6.92 -1.83 1.59
N SER A 18 -8.02 -1.14 1.81
CA SER A 18 -8.52 -0.09 0.91
C SER A 18 -7.68 1.18 0.97
N LYS A 19 -7.78 1.99 -0.09
CA LYS A 19 -7.08 3.30 -0.16
C LYS A 19 -7.43 4.19 1.03
N GLN A 20 -8.71 4.23 1.39
CA GLN A 20 -9.20 4.97 2.55
C GLN A 20 -8.54 4.50 3.86
N GLU A 21 -8.60 3.21 4.18
CA GLU A 21 -7.97 2.63 5.36
C GLU A 21 -6.46 2.93 5.46
N ILE A 22 -5.76 2.92 4.32
CA ILE A 22 -4.34 3.28 4.25
C ILE A 22 -4.14 4.76 4.60
N LEU A 23 -4.96 5.66 4.04
CA LEU A 23 -4.88 7.09 4.30
C LEU A 23 -5.16 7.40 5.77
N GLU A 24 -6.20 6.82 6.33
CA GLU A 24 -6.54 7.01 7.74
C GLU A 24 -5.43 6.47 8.65
N LYS A 25 -4.97 5.24 8.45
CA LYS A 25 -3.98 4.61 9.36
C LYS A 25 -2.54 5.13 9.21
N VAL A 26 -2.15 5.61 8.04
CA VAL A 26 -0.76 6.05 7.79
C VAL A 26 -0.64 7.57 7.76
N TRP A 27 -1.64 8.28 7.25
CA TRP A 27 -1.63 9.73 7.09
C TRP A 27 -2.61 10.47 8.00
N ASP A 28 -3.54 9.80 8.67
CA ASP A 28 -4.61 10.44 9.47
C ASP A 28 -5.43 11.44 8.63
N LEU A 29 -5.56 11.14 7.33
CA LEU A 29 -6.24 11.98 6.36
C LEU A 29 -7.52 11.31 5.86
N SER A 30 -8.55 12.12 5.69
CA SER A 30 -9.78 11.73 5.00
C SER A 30 -9.53 11.56 3.50
N PHE A 31 -10.27 10.64 2.87
CA PHE A 31 -10.11 10.19 1.47
C PHE A 31 -9.97 11.33 0.43
N ASP A 32 -10.55 12.50 0.70
CA ASP A 32 -10.64 13.64 -0.20
C ASP A 32 -9.30 14.34 -0.52
N THR A 33 -8.27 14.17 0.31
CA THR A 33 -6.99 14.94 0.17
C THR A 33 -5.77 14.13 -0.29
N GLY A 34 -5.88 12.80 -0.40
CA GLY A 34 -4.71 11.91 -0.52
C GLY A 34 -4.76 10.87 -1.64
N THR A 35 -5.70 10.97 -2.58
CA THR A 35 -6.08 9.88 -3.50
C THR A 35 -4.92 9.36 -4.36
N ASN A 36 -3.97 10.23 -4.74
CA ASN A 36 -2.80 9.87 -5.56
C ASN A 36 -1.54 9.57 -4.75
N THR A 37 -1.48 10.00 -3.49
CA THR A 37 -0.30 9.84 -2.63
C THR A 37 0.01 8.36 -2.42
N ILE A 38 -1.02 7.54 -2.18
CA ILE A 38 -0.86 6.10 -1.97
C ILE A 38 -0.20 5.44 -3.19
N GLU A 39 -0.61 5.81 -4.39
CA GLU A 39 -0.11 5.20 -5.63
C GLU A 39 1.38 5.47 -5.83
N VAL A 40 1.82 6.69 -5.51
CA VAL A 40 3.23 7.08 -5.51
C VAL A 40 4.02 6.23 -4.51
N TYR A 41 3.54 6.10 -3.26
CA TYR A 41 4.22 5.30 -2.24
C TYR A 41 4.23 3.80 -2.57
N ILE A 42 3.14 3.26 -3.11
CA ILE A 42 3.10 1.87 -3.58
C ILE A 42 4.12 1.68 -4.70
N SER A 43 4.19 2.59 -5.67
CA SER A 43 5.18 2.52 -6.76
C SER A 43 6.62 2.53 -6.22
N PHE A 44 6.92 3.38 -5.23
CA PHE A 44 8.22 3.39 -4.56
C PHE A 44 8.53 2.08 -3.85
N LEU A 45 7.56 1.52 -3.11
CA LEU A 45 7.74 0.24 -2.44
C LEU A 45 7.97 -0.90 -3.44
N ARG A 46 7.22 -0.95 -4.54
CA ARG A 46 7.43 -1.93 -5.62
C ARG A 46 8.81 -1.80 -6.24
N ASN A 47 9.27 -0.57 -6.48
CA ASN A 47 10.59 -0.33 -7.05
C ASN A 47 11.73 -0.78 -6.11
N LYS A 48 11.50 -0.79 -4.79
CA LYS A 48 12.47 -1.24 -3.79
C LYS A 48 12.35 -2.74 -3.43
N LEU A 49 11.14 -3.29 -3.47
CA LEU A 49 10.82 -4.63 -2.96
C LEU A 49 10.43 -5.65 -4.03
N ASP A 50 9.98 -5.23 -5.20
CA ASP A 50 9.60 -6.13 -6.30
C ASP A 50 10.61 -6.10 -7.45
N LYS A 51 11.32 -5.00 -7.70
CA LYS A 51 12.38 -4.98 -8.74
C LYS A 51 13.58 -5.89 -8.44
N PRO A 52 14.09 -5.97 -7.20
CA PRO A 52 15.25 -6.81 -6.92
C PRO A 52 14.92 -8.28 -6.67
N PHE A 53 13.63 -8.67 -6.65
CA PHE A 53 13.19 -10.02 -6.32
C PHE A 53 12.25 -10.55 -7.40
N GLU A 54 12.36 -11.84 -7.77
CA GLU A 54 11.47 -12.44 -8.78
C GLU A 54 10.00 -12.49 -8.32
N ASN A 55 9.77 -12.53 -7.00
CA ASN A 55 8.44 -12.60 -6.41
C ASN A 55 7.91 -11.22 -6.08
N LYS A 56 6.79 -10.85 -6.74
CA LYS A 56 6.05 -9.65 -6.40
C LYS A 56 5.35 -9.84 -5.06
N LEU A 57 5.69 -9.02 -4.07
CA LEU A 57 5.06 -9.02 -2.75
C LEU A 57 3.81 -8.15 -2.73
N ILE A 58 3.83 -6.98 -3.40
CA ILE A 58 2.75 -6.00 -3.32
C ILE A 58 1.80 -6.10 -4.51
N HIS A 59 0.57 -6.54 -4.25
CA HIS A 59 -0.47 -6.71 -5.25
C HIS A 59 -1.56 -5.64 -5.13
N THR A 60 -2.14 -5.26 -6.27
CA THR A 60 -3.29 -4.37 -6.34
C THR A 60 -4.52 -5.17 -6.70
N LYS A 61 -5.61 -4.98 -5.95
CA LYS A 61 -6.94 -5.49 -6.30
C LYS A 61 -7.80 -4.30 -6.76
N PRO A 62 -8.07 -4.16 -8.08
CA PRO A 62 -8.84 -3.06 -8.63
C PRO A 62 -10.19 -2.92 -7.93
N GLY A 63 -10.58 -1.70 -7.55
CA GLY A 63 -11.83 -1.43 -6.82
C GLY A 63 -11.84 -1.78 -5.33
N PHE A 64 -10.83 -2.51 -4.81
CA PHE A 64 -10.79 -2.91 -3.41
C PHE A 64 -9.60 -2.32 -2.63
N GLY A 65 -8.40 -2.27 -3.24
CA GLY A 65 -7.20 -1.74 -2.59
C GLY A 65 -5.91 -2.50 -2.88
N TYR A 66 -5.05 -2.61 -1.86
CA TYR A 66 -3.72 -3.23 -1.95
C TYR A 66 -3.55 -4.33 -0.89
N TYR A 67 -2.71 -5.32 -1.18
CA TYR A 67 -2.38 -6.39 -0.25
C TYR A 67 -0.98 -6.94 -0.49
N ILE A 68 -0.41 -7.57 0.54
CA ILE A 68 0.83 -8.35 0.42
C ILE A 68 0.51 -9.84 0.37
N LYS A 69 1.15 -10.56 -0.55
CA LYS A 69 1.10 -12.02 -0.67
C LYS A 69 2.41 -12.64 -0.21
#